data_AF-A0AAN1XZB9-F1
#
_entry.id   AF-A0AAN1XZB9-F1
#
_cell.length_a   1.000
_cell.length_b   1.000
_cell.length_c   1.000
_cell.angle_alpha   90.00
_cell.angle_beta   90.00
_cell.angle_gamma   90.00
#
_symmetry.space_group_name_H-M   'P 1'
#
loop_
_entity.id
_entity.type
_entity.pdbx_description
1 polymer ?
#
loop_
_entity_poly.entity_id
_entity_poly.type
_entity_poly.pdbx_seq_one_letter_code
_entity_poly.pdbx_strand_id
1 'polypeptide(L)'
;MALPRGRRHEARAALDRAIAFADRNGRSYAAAYGRCYLAEAQLLAGDLTGARASLLQVASFPIDASIVRTFAATVAVELSLYLGVEAAIPALSSTAIVDEAFATGEASRFAPLAAAHARLAARRGDPAAVADLIGHALPAVKAFAYASAALLAFCELGGNDEAAIVRGLLGPIPSVGVERVHHLLIEAVLAQKAGDTATARRRAIVAADAAERLDAPLLRAKALEYAGRGNEALAIYRAHHAEGEVRRLSGVKSQICCNSGSSIA
;
A
#
# COMPACT_ATOMS: atom_id res chain seq x y z
N MET A 1 3.53 9.27 7.20
CA MET A 1 3.52 8.59 8.51
C MET A 1 4.94 8.19 8.84
N ALA A 2 5.51 8.79 9.88
CA ALA A 2 6.92 8.62 10.17
C ALA A 2 7.15 7.30 10.91
N LEU A 3 7.70 6.29 10.24
CA LEU A 3 8.67 5.38 10.84
C LEU A 3 10.03 6.07 10.70
N PRO A 4 10.38 7.03 11.58
CA PRO A 4 11.56 7.82 11.37
C PRO A 4 12.73 6.97 11.86
N ARG A 5 13.57 6.49 10.91
CA ARG A 5 14.93 5.96 11.15
C ARG A 5 15.08 4.45 11.42
N GLY A 6 14.26 3.59 10.84
CA GLY A 6 14.49 2.13 10.95
C GLY A 6 14.34 1.57 12.37
N ARG A 7 13.76 2.33 13.30
CA ARG A 7 13.47 1.92 14.68
C ARG A 7 12.17 1.12 14.76
N ARG A 8 11.99 0.12 13.87
CA ARG A 8 10.73 -0.63 13.76
C ARG A 8 10.35 -1.32 15.07
N HIS A 9 11.31 -1.99 15.71
CA HIS A 9 11.06 -2.69 16.97
C HIS A 9 10.52 -1.75 18.05
N GLU A 10 11.04 -0.52 18.10
CA GLU A 10 10.58 0.47 19.05
C GLU A 10 9.21 1.04 18.70
N ALA A 11 8.95 1.30 17.42
CA ALA A 11 7.64 1.74 16.94
C ALA A 11 6.57 0.68 17.24
N ARG A 12 6.86 -0.59 16.99
CA ARG A 12 5.99 -1.72 17.33
C ARG A 12 5.75 -1.79 18.84
N ALA A 13 6.81 -1.79 19.64
CA ALA A 13 6.67 -1.83 21.10
C ALA A 13 5.89 -0.63 21.66
N ALA A 14 6.03 0.55 21.05
CA ALA A 14 5.24 1.73 21.41
C ALA A 14 3.76 1.58 21.04
N LEU A 15 3.46 1.07 19.84
CA LEU A 15 2.08 0.76 19.40
C LEU A 15 1.43 -0.28 20.30
N ASP A 16 2.14 -1.37 20.62
CA ASP A 16 1.64 -2.42 21.52
C ASP A 16 1.29 -1.86 22.90
N ARG A 17 2.15 -1.01 23.47
CA ARG A 17 1.87 -0.32 24.75
C ARG A 17 0.68 0.63 24.65
N ALA A 18 0.56 1.38 23.56
CA ALA A 18 -0.54 2.33 23.34
C ALA A 18 -1.88 1.60 23.18
N ILE A 19 -1.92 0.52 22.40
CA ILE A 19 -3.11 -0.34 22.22
C ILE A 19 -3.52 -0.95 23.56
N ALA A 20 -2.58 -1.54 24.30
CA ALA A 20 -2.86 -2.14 25.60
C ALA A 20 -3.37 -1.11 26.62
N PHE A 21 -2.83 0.12 26.59
CA PHE A 21 -3.34 1.22 27.41
C PHE A 21 -4.76 1.61 27.00
N ALA A 22 -5.05 1.75 25.69
CA ALA A 22 -6.36 2.09 25.19
C ALA A 22 -7.41 1.03 25.56
N ASP A 23 -7.09 -0.26 25.40
CA ASP A 23 -7.96 -1.39 25.77
C ASP A 23 -8.31 -1.37 27.28
N ARG A 24 -7.30 -1.23 28.16
CA ARG A 24 -7.51 -1.17 29.61
C ARG A 24 -8.39 -0.01 30.07
N ASN A 25 -8.46 1.06 29.28
CA ASN A 25 -9.21 2.27 29.61
C ASN A 25 -10.50 2.41 28.78
N GLY A 26 -10.95 1.36 28.09
CA GLY A 26 -12.18 1.38 27.29
C GLY A 26 -12.15 2.37 26.12
N ARG A 27 -10.97 2.72 25.60
CA ARG A 27 -10.81 3.67 24.48
C ARG A 27 -10.83 2.94 23.14
N SER A 28 -11.95 2.30 22.81
CA SER A 28 -12.09 1.41 21.65
C SER A 28 -11.65 2.05 20.33
N TYR A 29 -12.01 3.31 20.08
CA TYR A 29 -11.57 4.05 18.89
C TYR A 29 -10.04 4.13 18.78
N ALA A 30 -9.37 4.57 19.86
CA ALA A 30 -7.91 4.68 19.88
C ALA A 30 -7.23 3.32 19.73
N ALA A 31 -7.81 2.28 20.32
CA ALA A 31 -7.29 0.93 20.26
C ALA A 31 -7.40 0.35 18.84
N ALA A 32 -8.53 0.52 18.15
CA ALA A 32 -8.68 0.09 16.76
C ALA A 32 -7.80 0.89 15.80
N TYR A 33 -7.72 2.21 15.99
CA TYR A 33 -6.84 3.05 15.17
C TYR A 33 -5.36 2.68 15.35
N GLY A 34 -4.93 2.40 16.59
CA GLY A 34 -3.60 1.87 16.88
C GLY A 34 -3.32 0.53 16.21
N ARG A 35 -4.31 -0.36 16.16
CA ARG A 35 -4.21 -1.65 15.44
C ARG A 35 -4.08 -1.49 13.92
N CYS A 36 -4.70 -0.48 13.31
CA CYS A 36 -4.48 -0.15 11.89
C CYS A 36 -3.02 0.23 11.63
N TYR A 37 -2.43 1.10 12.48
CA TYR A 37 -1.02 1.46 12.39
C TYR A 37 -0.08 0.27 12.61
N LEU A 38 -0.43 -0.61 13.56
CA LEU A 38 0.33 -1.84 13.79
C LEU A 38 0.29 -2.75 12.56
N ALA A 39 -0.89 -2.93 11.96
CA ALA A 39 -1.05 -3.72 10.75
C ALA A 39 -0.23 -3.18 9.58
N GLU A 40 -0.23 -1.86 9.35
CA GLU A 40 0.59 -1.24 8.30
C GLU A 40 2.09 -1.39 8.59
N ALA A 41 2.52 -1.19 9.84
CA ALA A 41 3.91 -1.38 10.23
C ALA A 41 4.37 -2.83 10.01
N GLN A 42 3.51 -3.80 10.30
CA GLN A 42 3.74 -5.23 10.03
C GLN A 42 3.77 -5.53 8.54
N LEU A 43 2.87 -4.94 7.76
CA LEU A 43 2.86 -5.06 6.31
C LEU A 43 4.18 -4.57 5.71
N LEU A 44 4.63 -3.37 6.10
CA LEU A 44 5.93 -2.82 5.68
C LEU A 44 7.10 -3.70 6.10
N ALA A 45 6.94 -4.47 7.18
CA ALA A 45 7.92 -5.44 7.67
C ALA A 45 7.94 -6.78 6.94
N GLY A 46 6.97 -7.02 6.06
CA GLY A 46 6.75 -8.36 5.51
C GLY A 46 6.21 -9.35 6.54
N ASP A 47 5.70 -8.89 7.69
CA ASP A 47 4.94 -9.71 8.65
C ASP A 47 3.46 -9.75 8.22
N LEU A 48 3.19 -10.42 7.09
CA LEU A 48 1.85 -10.47 6.50
C LEU A 48 0.84 -11.17 7.42
N THR A 49 1.28 -12.21 8.14
CA THR A 49 0.44 -12.93 9.11
C THR A 49 0.07 -12.04 10.29
N GLY A 50 1.04 -11.32 10.85
CA GLY A 50 0.79 -10.35 11.92
C GLY A 50 -0.13 -9.22 11.46
N ALA A 51 0.09 -8.65 10.27
CA ALA A 51 -0.78 -7.62 9.70
C ALA A 51 -2.23 -8.11 9.57
N ARG A 52 -2.43 -9.35 9.09
CA ARG A 52 -3.76 -9.98 9.03
C ARG A 52 -4.41 -10.11 10.40
N ALA A 53 -3.66 -10.59 11.39
CA ALA A 53 -4.18 -10.77 12.76
C ALA A 53 -4.63 -9.43 13.36
N SER A 54 -3.83 -8.36 13.19
CA SER A 54 -4.16 -7.01 13.65
C SER A 54 -5.43 -6.48 13.00
N LEU A 55 -5.60 -6.67 11.70
CA LEU A 55 -6.81 -6.24 10.99
C LEU A 55 -8.06 -7.06 11.34
N LEU A 56 -7.91 -8.37 11.61
CA LEU A 56 -9.02 -9.19 12.11
C LEU A 56 -9.51 -8.70 13.48
N GLN A 57 -8.59 -8.24 14.34
CA GLN A 57 -8.99 -7.58 15.58
C GLN A 57 -9.76 -6.29 15.29
N VAL A 58 -9.30 -5.43 14.38
CA VAL A 58 -10.03 -4.20 13.99
C VAL A 58 -11.44 -4.53 13.48
N ALA A 59 -11.58 -5.54 12.62
CA ALA A 59 -12.87 -5.96 12.08
C ALA A 59 -13.85 -6.50 13.14
N SER A 60 -13.35 -6.93 14.30
CA SER A 60 -14.18 -7.40 15.42
C SER A 60 -14.70 -6.27 16.32
N PHE A 61 -14.17 -5.05 16.21
CA PHE A 61 -14.66 -3.92 16.99
C PHE A 61 -15.97 -3.37 16.40
N PRO A 62 -16.99 -3.11 17.21
CA PRO A 62 -18.22 -2.45 16.78
C PRO A 62 -17.99 -0.93 16.65
N ILE A 63 -17.01 -0.52 15.84
CA ILE A 63 -16.66 0.89 15.66
C ILE A 63 -17.28 1.40 14.37
N ASP A 64 -18.30 2.24 14.51
CA ASP A 64 -18.87 3.02 13.42
C ASP A 64 -18.07 4.32 13.19
N ALA A 65 -16.78 4.17 12.92
CA ALA A 65 -15.92 5.30 12.58
C ALA A 65 -15.34 5.11 11.17
N SER A 66 -15.87 5.90 10.22
CA SER A 66 -15.46 5.88 8.81
C SER A 66 -13.93 5.93 8.65
N ILE A 67 -13.23 6.80 9.39
CA ILE A 67 -11.77 6.92 9.32
C ILE A 67 -11.02 5.61 9.66
N VAL A 68 -11.50 4.86 10.66
CA VAL A 68 -10.89 3.57 11.04
C VAL A 68 -11.18 2.54 9.96
N ARG A 69 -12.41 2.50 9.43
CA ARG A 69 -12.80 1.59 8.33
C ARG A 69 -11.99 1.84 7.06
N THR A 70 -11.89 3.09 6.61
CA THR A 70 -11.12 3.47 5.42
C THR A 70 -9.64 3.11 5.56
N PHE A 71 -9.04 3.36 6.72
CA PHE A 71 -7.64 2.99 6.95
C PHE A 71 -7.48 1.46 6.97
N ALA A 72 -8.31 0.75 7.75
CA ALA A 72 -8.27 -0.70 7.81
C ALA A 72 -8.48 -1.35 6.42
N ALA A 73 -9.39 -0.81 5.62
CA ALA A 73 -9.64 -1.23 4.25
C ALA A 73 -8.43 -1.04 3.34
N THR A 74 -7.76 0.12 3.44
CA THR A 74 -6.54 0.39 2.67
C THR A 74 -5.47 -0.69 2.93
N VAL A 75 -5.20 -0.98 4.21
CA VAL A 75 -4.20 -1.99 4.60
C VAL A 75 -4.67 -3.39 4.23
N ALA A 76 -5.96 -3.70 4.35
CA ALA A 76 -6.53 -5.00 4.00
C ALA A 76 -6.43 -5.30 2.49
N VAL A 77 -6.69 -4.31 1.63
CA VAL A 77 -6.55 -4.47 0.17
C VAL A 77 -5.08 -4.67 -0.20
N GLU A 78 -4.17 -3.86 0.34
CA GLU A 78 -2.73 -4.05 0.14
C GLU A 78 -2.23 -5.42 0.61
N LEU A 79 -2.69 -5.88 1.79
CA LEU A 79 -2.41 -7.23 2.27
C LEU A 79 -2.93 -8.31 1.31
N SER A 80 -4.12 -8.12 0.74
CA SER A 80 -4.72 -9.03 -0.24
C SER A 80 -3.85 -9.15 -1.50
N LEU A 81 -3.32 -8.02 -1.97
CA LEU A 81 -2.37 -7.98 -3.10
C LEU A 81 -1.11 -8.79 -2.81
N TYR A 82 -0.50 -8.63 -1.63
CA TYR A 82 0.70 -9.39 -1.27
C TYR A 82 0.43 -10.88 -1.08
N LEU A 83 -0.68 -11.24 -0.44
CA LEU A 83 -1.08 -12.64 -0.27
C LEU A 83 -1.56 -13.28 -1.57
N GLY A 84 -1.91 -12.48 -2.59
CA GLY A 84 -2.47 -12.98 -3.83
C GLY A 84 -3.87 -13.56 -3.66
N VAL A 85 -4.66 -13.03 -2.74
CA VAL A 85 -6.05 -13.43 -2.53
C VAL A 85 -6.98 -12.27 -2.90
N GLU A 86 -8.22 -12.58 -3.27
CA GLU A 86 -9.18 -11.56 -3.70
C GLU A 86 -9.57 -10.60 -2.56
N ALA A 87 -9.73 -11.15 -1.36
CA ALA A 87 -9.96 -10.37 -0.15
C ALA A 87 -9.39 -11.14 1.06
N ALA A 88 -8.33 -10.60 1.68
CA ALA A 88 -7.76 -11.15 2.90
C ALA A 88 -8.74 -11.06 4.08
N ILE A 89 -9.56 -10.01 4.07
CA ILE A 89 -10.61 -9.72 5.06
C ILE A 89 -11.82 -9.13 4.31
N PRO A 90 -12.80 -9.96 3.90
CA PRO A 90 -13.92 -9.55 3.06
C PRO A 90 -14.68 -8.31 3.56
N ALA A 91 -14.91 -8.20 4.88
CA ALA A 91 -15.62 -7.08 5.49
C ALA A 91 -14.91 -5.72 5.30
N LEU A 92 -13.60 -5.72 5.03
CA LEU A 92 -12.78 -4.51 4.83
C LEU A 92 -12.42 -4.28 3.35
N SER A 93 -12.88 -5.11 2.43
CA SER A 93 -12.52 -5.02 1.00
C SER A 93 -13.68 -4.58 0.10
N SER A 94 -14.77 -4.07 0.69
CA SER A 94 -15.95 -3.60 -0.05
C SER A 94 -15.68 -2.29 -0.77
N THR A 95 -16.13 -2.17 -2.02
CA THR A 95 -16.09 -0.94 -2.81
C THR A 95 -16.95 0.17 -2.21
N ALA A 96 -17.98 -0.15 -1.43
CA ALA A 96 -18.79 0.86 -0.74
C ALA A 96 -17.96 1.75 0.21
N ILE A 97 -16.86 1.21 0.77
CA ILE A 97 -15.95 1.98 1.64
C ILE A 97 -15.21 3.06 0.83
N VAL A 98 -15.00 2.83 -0.47
CA VAL A 98 -14.38 3.80 -1.38
C VAL A 98 -15.30 5.01 -1.54
N ASP A 99 -16.59 4.77 -1.83
CA ASP A 99 -17.59 5.83 -1.97
C ASP A 99 -17.76 6.63 -0.67
N GLU A 100 -17.83 5.94 0.48
CA GLU A 100 -17.84 6.58 1.80
C GLU A 100 -16.60 7.47 2.02
N ALA A 101 -15.41 6.98 1.64
CA ALA A 101 -14.18 7.73 1.80
C ALA A 101 -14.17 8.98 0.91
N PHE A 102 -14.63 8.88 -0.34
CA PHE A 102 -14.77 10.03 -1.25
C PHE A 102 -15.75 11.07 -0.71
N ALA A 103 -16.87 10.65 -0.13
CA ALA A 103 -17.87 11.55 0.45
C ALA A 103 -17.32 12.44 1.58
N THR A 104 -16.20 12.06 2.21
CA THR A 104 -15.55 12.90 3.23
C THR A 104 -14.87 14.16 2.67
N GLY A 105 -14.53 14.16 1.37
CA GLY A 105 -13.72 15.22 0.74
C GLY A 105 -12.27 15.30 1.21
N GLU A 106 -11.81 14.41 2.10
CA GLU A 106 -10.46 14.41 2.66
C GLU A 106 -9.52 13.52 1.82
N ALA A 107 -8.72 14.13 0.95
CA ALA A 107 -7.81 13.40 0.05
C ALA A 107 -6.80 12.48 0.77
N SER A 108 -6.39 12.85 1.99
CA SER A 108 -5.52 12.00 2.82
C SER A 108 -6.18 10.68 3.24
N ARG A 109 -7.50 10.58 3.19
CA ARG A 109 -8.27 9.37 3.51
C ARG A 109 -8.54 8.53 2.28
N PHE A 110 -9.12 9.11 1.23
CA PHE A 110 -9.55 8.33 0.08
C PHE A 110 -8.42 8.02 -0.90
N ALA A 111 -7.39 8.84 -1.03
CA ALA A 111 -6.35 8.59 -2.04
C ALA A 111 -5.57 7.28 -1.80
N PRO A 112 -5.15 6.94 -0.56
CA PRO A 112 -4.56 5.63 -0.27
C PRO A 112 -5.48 4.46 -0.60
N LEU A 113 -6.77 4.57 -0.24
CA LEU A 113 -7.75 3.52 -0.51
C LEU A 113 -7.99 3.35 -2.02
N ALA A 114 -8.19 4.45 -2.75
CA ALA A 114 -8.37 4.45 -4.20
C ALA A 114 -7.15 3.86 -4.91
N ALA A 115 -5.93 4.18 -4.46
CA ALA A 115 -4.71 3.58 -4.98
C ALA A 115 -4.64 2.06 -4.75
N ALA A 116 -4.99 1.59 -3.55
CA ALA A 116 -5.02 0.16 -3.24
C ALA A 116 -6.04 -0.59 -4.14
N HIS A 117 -7.24 -0.03 -4.29
CA HIS A 117 -8.26 -0.58 -5.19
C HIS A 117 -7.87 -0.51 -6.68
N ALA A 118 -7.19 0.56 -7.12
CA ALA A 118 -6.68 0.66 -8.48
C ALA A 118 -5.64 -0.43 -8.77
N ARG A 119 -4.76 -0.72 -7.81
CA ARG A 119 -3.82 -1.85 -7.93
C ARG A 119 -4.55 -3.18 -8.02
N LEU A 120 -5.61 -3.39 -7.23
CA LEU A 120 -6.44 -4.60 -7.29
C LEU A 120 -7.16 -4.73 -8.63
N ALA A 121 -7.76 -3.66 -9.14
CA ALA A 121 -8.38 -3.61 -10.46
C ALA A 121 -7.37 -3.94 -11.57
N ALA A 122 -6.16 -3.38 -11.49
CA ALA A 122 -5.08 -3.69 -12.42
C ALA A 122 -4.69 -5.18 -12.37
N ARG A 123 -4.67 -5.82 -11.19
CA ARG A 123 -4.44 -7.28 -11.07
C ARG A 123 -5.54 -8.12 -11.72
N ARG A 124 -6.77 -7.63 -11.72
CA ARG A 124 -7.92 -8.27 -12.38
C ARG A 124 -7.98 -8.01 -13.88
N GLY A 125 -7.12 -7.14 -14.40
CA GLY A 125 -7.16 -6.74 -15.81
C GLY A 125 -8.33 -5.81 -16.13
N ASP A 126 -8.76 -4.98 -15.18
CA ASP A 126 -9.84 -4.00 -15.34
C ASP A 126 -9.26 -2.57 -15.49
N PRO A 127 -8.85 -2.15 -16.70
CA PRO A 127 -8.28 -0.82 -16.91
C PRO A 127 -9.31 0.31 -16.76
N ALA A 128 -10.60 0.03 -16.91
CA ALA A 128 -11.65 1.03 -16.77
C ALA A 128 -11.78 1.46 -15.31
N ALA A 129 -11.84 0.49 -14.39
CA ALA A 129 -11.84 0.78 -12.95
C ALA A 129 -10.54 1.45 -12.48
N VAL A 130 -9.39 1.10 -13.06
CA VAL A 130 -8.11 1.79 -12.78
C VAL A 130 -8.20 3.27 -13.17
N ALA A 131 -8.65 3.55 -14.40
CA ALA A 131 -8.76 4.92 -14.89
C ALA A 131 -9.75 5.75 -14.06
N ASP A 132 -10.89 5.17 -13.71
CA ASP A 132 -11.93 5.82 -12.90
C ASP A 132 -11.43 6.20 -11.50
N LEU A 133 -10.80 5.26 -10.78
CA LEU A 133 -10.27 5.49 -9.44
C LEU A 133 -9.17 6.56 -9.43
N ILE A 134 -8.27 6.52 -10.41
CA ILE A 134 -7.18 7.50 -10.50
C ILE A 134 -7.72 8.87 -10.91
N GLY A 135 -8.60 8.92 -11.92
CA GLY A 135 -9.20 10.15 -12.43
C GLY A 135 -10.00 10.90 -11.36
N HIS A 136 -10.69 10.18 -10.47
CA HIS A 136 -11.39 10.79 -9.33
C HIS A 136 -10.43 11.20 -8.20
N ALA A 137 -9.47 10.35 -7.84
CA ALA A 137 -8.67 10.58 -6.64
C ALA A 137 -7.52 11.59 -6.83
N LEU A 138 -6.76 11.48 -7.92
CA LEU A 138 -5.52 12.22 -8.12
C LEU A 138 -5.71 13.75 -8.13
N PRO A 139 -6.72 14.34 -8.80
CA PRO A 139 -6.91 15.80 -8.84
C PRO A 139 -7.12 16.46 -7.47
N ALA A 140 -7.62 15.69 -6.50
CA ALA A 140 -7.87 16.17 -5.16
C ALA A 140 -6.62 16.11 -4.25
N VAL A 141 -5.58 15.39 -4.64
CA VAL A 141 -4.33 15.33 -3.88
C VAL A 141 -3.57 16.65 -4.05
N LYS A 142 -3.31 17.35 -2.93
CA LYS A 142 -2.62 18.65 -2.93
C LYS A 142 -1.19 18.61 -2.40
N ALA A 143 -0.79 17.52 -1.74
CA ALA A 143 0.53 17.43 -1.12
C ALA A 143 1.05 15.99 -1.09
N PHE A 144 2.35 15.85 -1.40
CA PHE A 144 3.05 14.57 -1.43
C PHE A 144 3.04 13.84 -0.08
N ALA A 145 3.30 14.54 1.02
CA ALA A 145 3.56 13.93 2.32
C ALA A 145 2.42 13.03 2.84
N TYR A 146 1.16 13.35 2.50
CA TYR A 146 -0.01 12.62 2.99
C TYR A 146 -0.46 11.48 2.07
N ALA A 147 0.06 11.43 0.84
CA ALA A 147 -0.40 10.51 -0.19
C ALA A 147 0.74 9.85 -0.96
N SER A 148 1.96 9.81 -0.42
CA SER A 148 3.15 9.36 -1.15
C SER A 148 3.03 7.94 -1.74
N ALA A 149 2.45 7.00 -0.99
CA ALA A 149 2.18 5.64 -1.47
C ALA A 149 1.13 5.63 -2.60
N ALA A 150 0.08 6.44 -2.45
CA ALA A 150 -0.98 6.56 -3.44
C ALA A 150 -0.46 7.18 -4.75
N LEU A 151 0.33 8.26 -4.64
CA LEU A 151 0.96 8.93 -5.78
C LEU A 151 1.91 8.00 -6.54
N LEU A 152 2.62 7.12 -5.84
CA LEU A 152 3.40 6.06 -6.50
C LEU A 152 2.49 5.15 -7.33
N ALA A 153 1.43 4.61 -6.74
CA ALA A 153 0.50 3.75 -7.47
C ALA A 153 -0.17 4.47 -8.66
N PHE A 154 -0.60 5.72 -8.48
CA PHE A 154 -1.19 6.54 -9.54
C PHE A 154 -0.18 6.80 -10.67
N CYS A 155 1.09 7.05 -10.34
CA CYS A 155 2.14 7.21 -11.34
C CYS A 155 2.44 5.90 -12.07
N GLU A 156 2.39 4.75 -11.40
CA GLU A 156 2.63 3.44 -12.00
C GLU A 156 1.54 3.07 -12.99
N LEU A 157 0.28 3.20 -12.56
CA LEU A 157 -0.90 2.72 -13.26
C LEU A 157 -1.48 3.74 -14.26
N GLY A 158 -1.28 5.03 -14.00
CA GLY A 158 -1.78 6.13 -14.83
C GLY A 158 -0.99 6.33 -16.12
N GLY A 159 -1.57 7.14 -17.01
CA GLY A 159 -0.96 7.58 -18.25
C GLY A 159 0.06 8.70 -18.05
N ASN A 160 0.40 9.37 -19.15
CA ASN A 160 1.36 10.48 -19.14
C ASN A 160 0.81 11.72 -18.43
N ASP A 161 -0.49 11.95 -18.49
CA ASP A 161 -1.14 13.10 -17.86
C ASP A 161 -1.14 12.96 -16.33
N GLU A 162 -1.49 11.78 -15.81
CA GLU A 162 -1.39 11.47 -14.38
C GLU A 162 0.06 11.58 -13.89
N ALA A 163 1.01 11.08 -14.67
CA ALA A 163 2.43 11.19 -14.37
C ALA A 163 2.90 12.66 -14.31
N ALA A 164 2.36 13.54 -15.16
CA ALA A 164 2.64 14.97 -15.12
C ALA A 164 2.09 15.63 -13.86
N ILE A 165 0.86 15.28 -13.44
CA ILE A 165 0.26 15.76 -12.18
C ILE A 165 1.10 15.30 -10.98
N VAL A 166 1.43 14.01 -10.91
CA VAL A 166 2.27 13.46 -9.82
C VAL A 166 3.62 14.18 -9.76
N ARG A 167 4.26 14.42 -10.92
CA ARG A 167 5.52 15.18 -10.99
C ARG A 167 5.37 16.59 -10.42
N GLY A 168 4.27 17.28 -10.72
CA GLY A 168 4.00 18.62 -10.18
C GLY A 168 3.79 18.65 -8.66
N LEU A 169 3.42 17.52 -8.06
CA LEU A 169 3.27 17.35 -6.61
C LEU A 169 4.58 16.96 -5.90
N LEU A 170 5.62 16.58 -6.65
CA LEU A 170 6.92 16.28 -6.05
C LEU A 170 7.58 17.57 -5.57
N GLY A 171 7.76 17.68 -4.26
CA GLY A 171 8.59 18.71 -3.64
C GLY A 171 10.07 18.29 -3.56
N PRO A 172 10.83 18.88 -2.63
CA PRO A 172 12.17 18.39 -2.28
C PRO A 172 12.12 16.94 -1.77
N ILE A 173 13.13 16.14 -2.11
CA ILE A 173 13.24 14.76 -1.64
C ILE A 173 13.31 14.74 -0.10
N PRO A 174 12.44 13.99 0.59
CA PRO A 174 12.55 13.82 2.03
C PRO A 174 13.90 13.24 2.46
N SER A 175 14.42 13.70 3.59
CA SER A 175 15.74 13.27 4.08
C SER A 175 15.76 11.81 4.54
N VAL A 176 14.66 11.33 5.14
CA VAL A 176 14.51 9.99 5.71
C VAL A 176 13.06 9.50 5.63
N GLY A 177 12.83 8.22 5.94
CA GLY A 177 11.49 7.64 6.09
C GLY A 177 10.92 7.03 4.81
N VAL A 178 9.72 6.48 4.92
CA VAL A 178 9.03 5.77 3.83
C VAL A 178 8.71 6.74 2.68
N GLU A 179 8.41 8.00 2.99
CA GLU A 179 8.16 9.04 2.00
C GLU A 179 9.38 9.26 1.08
N ARG A 180 10.61 9.13 1.59
CA ARG A 180 11.83 9.18 0.76
C ARG A 180 11.87 8.03 -0.25
N VAL A 181 11.51 6.82 0.19
CA VAL A 181 11.49 5.63 -0.69
C VAL A 181 10.46 5.83 -1.80
N HIS A 182 9.23 6.24 -1.46
CA HIS A 182 8.19 6.52 -2.44
C HIS A 182 8.59 7.64 -3.40
N HIS A 183 9.22 8.72 -2.92
CA HIS A 183 9.71 9.79 -3.77
C HIS A 183 10.70 9.26 -4.82
N LEU A 184 11.70 8.49 -4.40
CA LEU A 184 12.70 7.91 -5.29
C LEU A 184 12.10 6.90 -6.28
N LEU A 185 11.11 6.12 -5.85
CA LEU A 185 10.37 5.22 -6.73
C LEU A 185 9.55 5.96 -7.78
N ILE A 186 8.87 7.06 -7.41
CA ILE A 186 8.14 7.90 -8.37
C ILE A 186 9.13 8.49 -9.38
N GLU A 187 10.28 9.03 -8.93
CA GLU A 187 11.32 9.51 -9.85
C GLU A 187 11.80 8.40 -10.81
N ALA A 188 11.91 7.16 -10.33
CA ALA A 188 12.27 6.02 -11.17
C ALA A 188 11.20 5.72 -12.23
N VAL A 189 9.92 5.67 -11.83
CA VAL A 189 8.79 5.43 -12.75
C VAL A 189 8.67 6.55 -13.79
N LEU A 190 8.82 7.82 -13.36
CA LEU A 190 8.78 8.97 -14.26
C LEU A 190 9.92 8.93 -15.29
N ALA A 191 11.13 8.56 -14.88
CA ALA A 191 12.27 8.40 -15.78
C ALA A 191 12.05 7.23 -16.75
N GLN A 192 11.49 6.12 -16.27
CA GLN A 192 11.16 4.96 -17.11
C GLN A 192 10.12 5.32 -18.18
N LYS A 193 9.04 6.04 -17.83
CA LYS A 193 8.04 6.51 -18.80
C LYS A 193 8.62 7.48 -19.84
N ALA A 194 9.67 8.23 -19.47
CA ALA A 194 10.40 9.10 -20.38
C ALA A 194 11.45 8.36 -21.24
N GLY A 195 11.63 7.05 -21.07
CA GLY A 195 12.65 6.25 -21.76
C GLY A 195 14.06 6.37 -21.19
N ASP A 196 14.28 7.13 -20.11
CA ASP A 196 15.58 7.25 -19.44
C ASP A 196 15.80 6.08 -18.45
N THR A 197 16.15 4.93 -19.03
CA THR A 197 16.39 3.68 -18.29
C THR A 197 17.54 3.78 -17.30
N ALA A 198 18.57 4.58 -17.59
CA ALA A 198 19.72 4.75 -16.73
C ALA A 198 19.36 5.52 -15.45
N THR A 199 18.61 6.62 -15.58
CA THR A 199 18.12 7.37 -14.42
C THR A 199 17.10 6.55 -13.63
N ALA A 200 16.18 5.85 -14.32
CA ALA A 200 15.20 4.99 -13.66
C ALA A 200 15.88 3.96 -12.75
N ARG A 201 16.85 3.22 -13.29
CA ARG A 201 17.63 2.22 -12.54
C ARG A 201 18.40 2.84 -11.38
N ARG A 202 19.08 3.96 -11.60
CA ARG A 202 19.85 4.65 -10.55
C ARG A 202 18.95 5.06 -9.38
N ARG A 203 17.79 5.66 -9.65
CA ARG A 203 16.82 6.07 -8.62
C ARG A 203 16.25 4.88 -7.86
N ALA A 204 15.91 3.82 -8.57
CA ALA A 204 15.41 2.58 -7.99
C ALA A 204 16.43 1.91 -7.04
N ILE A 205 17.73 1.91 -7.39
CA ILE A 205 18.79 1.40 -6.50
C ILE A 205 18.87 2.24 -5.20
N VAL A 206 18.86 3.57 -5.30
CA VAL A 206 18.88 4.45 -4.12
C VAL A 206 17.61 4.25 -3.26
N ALA A 207 16.46 3.96 -3.89
CA ALA A 207 15.23 3.62 -3.17
C ALA A 207 15.36 2.28 -2.43
N ALA A 208 16.01 1.27 -3.04
CA ALA A 208 16.25 -0.03 -2.40
C ALA A 208 17.14 0.11 -1.16
N ASP A 209 18.24 0.87 -1.26
CA ASP A 209 19.13 1.15 -0.13
C ASP A 209 18.40 1.89 1.01
N ALA A 210 17.54 2.86 0.64
CA ALA A 210 16.74 3.59 1.62
C ALA A 210 15.71 2.68 2.31
N ALA A 211 15.05 1.79 1.56
CA ALA A 211 14.11 0.81 2.10
C ALA A 211 14.81 -0.21 3.02
N GLU A 212 16.02 -0.66 2.67
CA GLU A 212 16.83 -1.55 3.50
C GLU A 212 17.15 -0.93 4.87
N ARG A 213 17.54 0.35 4.92
CA ARG A 213 17.79 1.06 6.19
C ARG A 213 16.53 1.27 7.04
N LEU A 214 15.36 1.19 6.42
CA LEU A 214 14.07 1.23 7.12
C LEU A 214 13.59 -0.16 7.53
N ASP A 215 14.38 -1.20 7.26
CA ASP A 215 13.99 -2.59 7.41
C ASP A 215 12.72 -2.91 6.60
N ALA A 216 12.45 -2.25 5.46
CA ALA A 216 11.20 -2.42 4.70
C ALA A 216 11.37 -3.39 3.51
N PRO A 217 11.40 -4.72 3.72
CA PRO A 217 11.78 -5.68 2.70
C PRO A 217 10.88 -5.66 1.47
N LEU A 218 9.56 -5.47 1.64
CA LEU A 218 8.64 -5.43 0.50
C LEU A 218 8.84 -4.19 -0.37
N LEU A 219 9.14 -3.04 0.23
CA LEU A 219 9.52 -1.83 -0.51
C LEU A 219 10.89 -1.97 -1.18
N ARG A 220 11.85 -2.64 -0.52
CA ARG A 220 13.15 -2.96 -1.09
C ARG A 220 13.00 -3.87 -2.31
N ALA A 221 12.17 -4.91 -2.22
CA ALA A 221 11.88 -5.81 -3.34
C ALA A 221 11.26 -5.04 -4.52
N LYS A 222 10.27 -4.19 -4.26
CA LYS A 222 9.66 -3.31 -5.27
C LYS A 222 10.69 -2.39 -5.93
N ALA A 223 11.61 -1.81 -5.16
CA ALA A 223 12.68 -0.99 -5.69
C ALA A 223 13.69 -1.78 -6.54
N LEU A 224 14.06 -2.99 -6.12
CA LEU A 224 14.93 -3.88 -6.90
C LEU A 224 14.29 -4.30 -8.22
N GLU A 225 12.97 -4.49 -8.24
CA GLU A 225 12.23 -4.73 -9.47
C GLU A 225 12.37 -3.57 -10.46
N TYR A 226 12.13 -2.32 -10.03
CA TYR A 226 12.37 -1.13 -10.86
C TYR A 226 13.82 -0.96 -11.31
N ALA A 227 14.76 -1.48 -10.54
CA ALA A 227 16.18 -1.51 -10.90
C ALA A 227 16.54 -2.59 -11.92
N GLY A 228 15.57 -3.41 -12.37
CA GLY A 228 15.80 -4.56 -13.25
C GLY A 228 16.44 -5.77 -12.57
N ARG A 229 16.43 -5.83 -11.23
CA ARG A 229 17.01 -6.92 -10.41
C ARG A 229 15.93 -7.91 -9.97
N GLY A 230 15.16 -8.41 -10.93
CA GLY A 230 13.96 -9.23 -10.68
C GLY A 230 14.20 -10.48 -9.83
N ASN A 231 15.32 -11.17 -10.02
CA ASN A 231 15.66 -12.38 -9.23
C ASN A 231 15.85 -12.07 -7.74
N GLU A 232 16.43 -10.91 -7.41
CA GLU A 232 16.63 -10.50 -6.03
C GLU A 232 15.31 -10.03 -5.39
N ALA A 233 14.49 -9.31 -6.16
CA ALA A 233 13.14 -8.96 -5.73
C ALA A 233 12.30 -10.22 -5.44
N LEU A 234 12.33 -11.22 -6.32
CA LEU A 234 11.66 -12.52 -6.14
C LEU A 234 12.14 -13.24 -4.88
N ALA A 235 13.45 -13.23 -4.61
CA ALA A 235 14.00 -13.87 -3.40
C ALA A 235 13.44 -13.23 -2.13
N ILE A 236 13.35 -11.89 -2.08
CA ILE A 236 12.77 -11.18 -0.94
C ILE A 236 11.28 -11.46 -0.82
N TYR A 237 10.51 -11.38 -1.92
CA TYR A 237 9.07 -11.66 -1.87
C TYR A 237 8.77 -13.07 -1.34
N ARG A 238 9.54 -14.08 -1.76
CA ARG A 238 9.42 -15.46 -1.26
C ARG A 238 9.75 -15.57 0.22
N ALA A 239 10.81 -14.91 0.68
CA ALA A 239 11.22 -14.92 2.09
C ALA A 239 10.15 -14.32 3.02
N HIS A 240 9.28 -13.46 2.50
CA HIS A 240 8.19 -12.81 3.24
C HIS A 240 6.80 -13.33 2.85
N HIS A 241 6.71 -14.48 2.17
CA HIS A 241 5.43 -15.11 1.78
C HIS A 241 4.48 -14.18 0.98
N ALA A 242 5.05 -13.27 0.19
CA ALA A 242 4.31 -12.34 -0.66
C ALA A 242 3.89 -13.00 -2.00
N GLU A 243 3.12 -14.09 -1.91
CA GLU A 243 2.75 -14.96 -3.03
C GLU A 243 2.09 -14.23 -4.21
N GLY A 244 1.34 -13.16 -3.97
CA GLY A 244 0.74 -12.35 -5.02
C GLY A 244 1.76 -11.57 -5.86
N GLU A 245 2.88 -11.18 -5.26
CA GLU A 245 4.02 -10.57 -5.97
C GLU A 245 4.90 -11.62 -6.63
N VAL A 246 5.13 -12.77 -5.97
CA VAL A 246 5.86 -13.91 -6.57
C VAL A 246 5.19 -14.38 -7.85
N ARG A 247 3.87 -14.59 -7.84
CA ARG A 247 3.13 -15.01 -9.05
C ARG A 247 3.17 -13.93 -10.15
N ARG A 248 3.03 -12.65 -9.79
CA ARG A 248 3.11 -11.53 -10.74
C ARG A 248 4.43 -11.54 -11.49
N LEU A 249 5.52 -11.55 -10.72
CA LEU A 249 6.85 -11.34 -11.25
C LEU A 249 7.41 -12.59 -11.93
N SER A 250 6.94 -13.77 -11.56
CA SER A 250 7.27 -15.03 -12.24
C SER A 250 6.50 -15.24 -13.57
N GLY A 251 5.56 -14.35 -13.92
CA GLY A 251 4.75 -14.47 -15.14
C GLY A 251 3.75 -15.64 -15.12
N VAL A 252 3.53 -16.25 -13.96
CA VAL A 252 2.53 -17.32 -13.80
C VAL A 252 1.17 -16.68 -13.92
N LYS A 253 0.51 -16.86 -15.08
CA LYS A 253 -0.86 -16.39 -15.30
C LYS A 253 -1.73 -16.93 -14.17
N SER A 254 -2.27 -16.02 -13.36
CA SER A 254 -3.14 -16.40 -12.27
C SER A 254 -4.46 -16.90 -12.88
N GLN A 255 -4.71 -18.20 -12.81
CA GLN A 255 -6.07 -18.70 -12.71
C GLN A 255 -6.57 -18.24 -11.34
N ILE A 256 -6.96 -16.96 -11.22
CA ILE A 256 -7.82 -16.56 -10.11
C ILE A 256 -9.10 -17.31 -10.39
N CYS A 257 -9.30 -18.42 -9.67
CA CYS A 257 -10.47 -19.25 -9.83
C CYS A 257 -11.69 -18.36 -9.63
N CYS A 258 -12.36 -18.02 -10.74
CA CYS A 258 -13.75 -17.59 -10.76
C CYS A 258 -14.61 -18.79 -10.31
N ASN A 259 -14.43 -19.27 -9.08
CA ASN A 259 -15.41 -20.12 -8.41
C ASN A 259 -16.49 -19.21 -7.82
N SER A 260 -17.15 -18.47 -8.69
CA SER A 260 -18.40 -17.77 -8.41
C SER A 260 -19.50 -18.52 -9.12
N GLY A 261 -20.09 -19.50 -8.43
CA GLY A 261 -21.40 -20.04 -8.74
C GLY A 261 -21.43 -21.48 -9.27
N SER A 262 -21.79 -22.42 -8.41
CA SER A 262 -22.99 -23.26 -8.59
C SER A 262 -23.16 -24.26 -7.45
N SER A 263 -24.41 -24.41 -7.02
CA SER A 263 -24.94 -25.46 -6.15
C SER A 263 -24.97 -25.18 -4.65
N ILE A 264 -25.98 -24.43 -4.22
CA ILE A 264 -26.90 -24.97 -3.22
C ILE A 264 -28.30 -24.82 -3.81
N ALA A 265 -28.91 -25.96 -4.11
CA ALA A 265 -30.34 -26.11 -4.39
C ALA A 265 -31.11 -26.14 -3.06
#